data_AF-A0A1V5E4M1-F1
#
_entry.id   AF-A0A1V5E4M1-F1
#
_cell.length_a   1.000
_cell.length_b   1.000
_cell.length_c   1.000
_cell.angle_alpha   90.00
_cell.angle_beta   90.00
_cell.angle_gamma   90.00
#
_symmetry.space_group_name_H-M   'P 1'
#
loop_
_entity.id
_entity.type
_entity.pdbx_description
1 polymer ?
#
loop_
_entity_poly.entity_id
_entity_poly.type
_entity_poly.pdbx_seq_one_letter_code
_entity_poly.pdbx_strand_id
1 'polypeptide(L)'
;MVKRILFLALAAMFLGIVISTGLYFFYPNVNKLKKENPSKTAFMEFREQEWRDEGKDISINQKWVRLSRISPLVIKAVIISEDDKFWRHEGFDYEALQKAFEEDIKKRRLQVGGSTISQQLAKNLYLSPSKNPIRKIKEAILTWRIEKALSKKRIIELYLNVAEWGEGIFGIEAASRKYYGKPASALSAQEAATLAAVLPNPRRYNPLGSSKYVRNRSERIYRIMVRRGIVIPDYEAVMKEPEEASPSEAVATEPSPVLPPVPDKEIEVQKKPEFEEKKNSAEGKEEPSQTAGSAEKPETPALKQNP
;
A
#
# COMPACT_ATOMS: atom_id res chain seq x y z
N MET A 1 -42.61 8.86 -27.08
CA MET A 1 -41.34 8.22 -26.68
C MET A 1 -40.69 8.95 -25.49
N VAL A 2 -40.45 10.27 -25.56
CA VAL A 2 -39.83 11.09 -24.51
C VAL A 2 -40.49 10.96 -23.12
N LYS A 3 -41.83 11.01 -23.01
CA LYS A 3 -42.53 10.87 -21.73
C LYS A 3 -42.30 9.52 -21.03
N ARG A 4 -42.17 8.43 -21.79
CA ARG A 4 -41.87 7.09 -21.24
C ARG A 4 -40.44 7.00 -20.74
N ILE A 5 -39.49 7.56 -21.48
CA ILE A 5 -38.08 7.64 -21.08
C ILE A 5 -37.95 8.47 -19.79
N LEU A 6 -38.61 9.64 -19.74
CA LEU A 6 -38.62 10.50 -18.56
C LEU A 6 -39.25 9.81 -17.34
N PHE A 7 -40.38 9.12 -17.52
CA PHE A 7 -41.02 8.35 -16.45
C PHE A 7 -40.10 7.24 -15.92
N LEU A 8 -39.46 6.47 -16.81
CA LEU A 8 -38.50 5.42 -16.40
C LEU A 8 -37.29 6.00 -15.67
N ALA A 9 -36.76 7.14 -16.11
CA ALA A 9 -35.66 7.83 -15.44
C ALA A 9 -36.05 8.30 -14.02
N LEU A 10 -37.24 8.90 -13.86
CA LEU A 10 -37.75 9.32 -12.56
C LEU A 10 -38.05 8.13 -11.64
N ALA A 11 -38.61 7.04 -12.18
CA ALA A 11 -38.83 5.81 -11.42
C ALA A 11 -37.52 5.17 -10.95
N ALA A 12 -36.50 5.14 -11.80
CA ALA A 12 -35.16 4.66 -11.43
C ALA A 12 -34.51 5.57 -10.38
N MET A 13 -34.66 6.89 -10.48
CA MET A 13 -34.19 7.84 -9.48
C MET A 13 -34.90 7.65 -8.14
N PHE A 14 -36.22 7.52 -8.13
CA PHE A 14 -37.00 7.25 -6.94
C PHE A 14 -36.60 5.92 -6.28
N LEU A 15 -36.47 4.86 -7.08
CA LEU A 15 -35.98 3.57 -6.60
C LEU A 15 -34.56 3.68 -6.01
N GLY A 16 -33.67 4.44 -6.65
CA GLY A 16 -32.34 4.73 -6.14
C GLY A 16 -32.37 5.47 -4.78
N ILE A 17 -33.29 6.41 -4.60
CA ILE A 17 -33.50 7.13 -3.34
C ILE A 17 -34.04 6.17 -2.26
N VAL A 18 -35.03 5.34 -2.58
CA VAL A 18 -35.59 4.35 -1.64
C VAL A 18 -34.52 3.34 -1.22
N ILE A 19 -33.75 2.79 -2.16
CA ILE A 19 -32.63 1.89 -1.87
C ILE A 19 -31.59 2.60 -1.02
N SER A 20 -31.17 3.81 -1.38
CA SER A 20 -30.18 4.58 -0.61
C SER A 20 -30.65 4.84 0.82
N THR A 21 -31.93 5.19 0.99
CA THR A 21 -32.55 5.44 2.30
C THR A 21 -32.66 4.15 3.11
N GLY A 22 -33.14 3.06 2.52
CA GLY A 22 -33.21 1.75 3.16
C GLY A 22 -31.84 1.24 3.60
N LEU A 23 -30.82 1.41 2.75
CA LEU A 23 -29.43 1.10 3.10
C LEU A 23 -28.94 1.99 4.26
N TYR A 24 -29.31 3.27 4.29
CA TYR A 24 -28.90 4.19 5.37
C TYR A 24 -29.42 3.75 6.74
N PHE A 25 -30.70 3.36 6.83
CA PHE A 25 -31.30 2.92 8.09
C PHE A 25 -30.90 1.49 8.49
N PHE A 26 -30.69 0.60 7.52
CA PHE A 26 -30.38 -0.80 7.80
C PHE A 26 -28.90 -1.08 8.09
N TYR A 27 -27.98 -0.32 7.50
CA TYR A 27 -26.53 -0.55 7.65
C TYR A 27 -25.85 0.53 8.48
N PRO A 28 -24.79 0.17 9.23
CA PRO A 28 -24.01 1.10 10.04
C PRO A 28 -23.54 2.35 9.28
N ASN A 29 -23.56 3.49 9.96
CA ASN A 29 -23.12 4.76 9.37
C ASN A 29 -21.59 4.84 9.27
N VAL A 30 -21.05 4.47 8.10
CA VAL A 30 -19.62 4.51 7.79
C VAL A 30 -19.04 5.93 7.74
N ASN A 31 -19.87 6.98 7.59
CA ASN A 31 -19.36 8.35 7.51
C ASN A 31 -18.76 8.82 8.84
N LYS A 32 -19.20 8.26 9.97
CA LYS A 32 -18.62 8.58 11.29
C LYS A 32 -17.12 8.23 11.34
N LEU A 33 -16.71 7.18 10.63
CA LEU A 33 -15.32 6.74 10.55
C LEU A 33 -14.39 7.78 9.90
N LYS A 34 -14.92 8.83 9.25
CA LYS A 34 -14.10 9.96 8.78
C LYS A 34 -13.40 10.69 9.92
N LYS A 35 -14.03 10.74 11.10
CA LYS A 35 -13.58 11.54 12.25
C LYS A 35 -13.38 10.69 13.51
N GLU A 36 -14.14 9.62 13.65
CA GLU A 36 -14.17 8.78 14.83
C GLU A 36 -13.47 7.45 14.58
N ASN A 37 -12.76 6.96 15.60
CA ASN A 37 -12.11 5.66 15.59
C ASN A 37 -13.01 4.64 16.28
N PRO A 38 -13.22 3.43 15.71
CA PRO A 38 -13.95 2.38 16.38
C PRO A 38 -13.17 1.89 17.61
N SER A 39 -13.82 1.88 18.77
CA SER A 39 -13.25 1.34 20.01
C SER A 39 -13.33 -0.18 20.07
N LYS A 40 -14.42 -0.76 19.57
CA LYS A 40 -14.63 -2.19 19.46
C LYS A 40 -15.33 -2.50 18.15
N THR A 41 -14.99 -3.62 17.53
CA THR A 41 -15.57 -4.06 16.26
C THR A 41 -16.37 -5.34 16.41
N ALA A 42 -17.24 -5.64 15.43
CA ALA A 42 -17.99 -6.89 15.43
C ALA A 42 -17.08 -8.14 15.47
N PHE A 43 -15.90 -8.07 14.83
CA PHE A 43 -14.93 -9.16 14.86
C PHE A 43 -14.24 -9.30 16.23
N MET A 44 -13.97 -8.19 16.91
CA MET A 44 -13.47 -8.18 18.28
C MET A 44 -14.47 -8.79 19.27
N GLU A 45 -15.73 -8.39 19.19
CA GLU A 45 -16.82 -8.95 20.01
C GLU A 45 -16.97 -10.47 19.78
N PHE A 46 -16.89 -10.89 18.52
CA PHE A 46 -16.89 -12.30 18.16
C PHE A 46 -15.74 -13.05 18.84
N ARG A 47 -14.51 -12.50 18.83
CA ARG A 47 -13.35 -13.13 19.48
C ARG A 47 -13.51 -13.23 20.99
N GLU A 48 -13.99 -12.18 21.64
CA GLU A 48 -14.24 -12.22 23.08
C GLU A 48 -15.27 -13.29 23.43
N GLN A 49 -16.30 -13.47 22.60
CA GLN A 49 -17.29 -14.54 22.80
C GLN A 49 -16.68 -15.93 22.59
N GLU A 50 -15.89 -16.11 21.52
CA GLU A 50 -15.16 -17.36 21.24
C GLU A 50 -14.28 -17.76 22.43
N TRP A 51 -13.52 -16.83 23.01
CA TRP A 51 -12.68 -17.12 24.19
C TRP A 51 -13.50 -17.43 25.44
N ARG A 52 -14.62 -16.72 25.67
CA ARG A 52 -15.53 -17.03 26.78
C ARG A 52 -16.11 -18.43 26.67
N ASP A 53 -16.56 -18.82 25.49
CA ASP A 53 -17.12 -20.15 25.23
C ASP A 53 -16.06 -21.25 25.38
N GLU A 54 -14.79 -20.95 25.06
CA GLU A 54 -13.64 -21.84 25.26
C GLU A 54 -13.09 -21.82 26.71
N GLY A 55 -13.64 -21.00 27.62
CA GLY A 55 -13.15 -20.86 28.99
C GLY A 55 -11.77 -20.21 29.11
N LYS A 56 -11.34 -19.43 28.11
CA LYS A 56 -10.04 -18.76 28.08
C LYS A 56 -10.12 -17.36 28.69
N ASP A 57 -9.16 -17.06 29.57
CA ASP A 57 -8.97 -15.71 30.11
C ASP A 57 -8.06 -14.90 29.17
N ILE A 58 -8.63 -14.41 28.07
CA ILE A 58 -7.94 -13.58 27.08
C ILE A 58 -8.72 -12.29 26.89
N SER A 59 -8.02 -11.17 27.02
CA SER A 59 -8.56 -9.83 26.77
C SER A 59 -8.02 -9.24 25.48
N ILE A 60 -8.82 -8.38 24.83
CA ILE A 60 -8.34 -7.59 23.70
C ILE A 60 -7.34 -6.54 24.17
N ASN A 61 -6.13 -6.61 23.62
CA ASN A 61 -5.12 -5.56 23.67
C ASN A 61 -5.15 -4.78 22.35
N GLN A 62 -5.77 -3.60 22.39
CA GLN A 62 -5.77 -2.67 21.27
C GLN A 62 -5.10 -1.36 21.67
N LYS A 63 -4.25 -0.83 20.78
CA LYS A 63 -3.71 0.51 20.90
C LYS A 63 -3.85 1.26 19.60
N TRP A 64 -4.65 2.33 19.60
CA TRP A 64 -4.84 3.16 18.43
C TRP A 64 -3.64 4.05 18.15
N VAL A 65 -3.23 4.15 16.88
CA VAL A 65 -2.20 5.06 16.41
C VAL A 65 -2.63 5.70 15.08
N ARG A 66 -2.35 7.00 14.91
CA ARG A 66 -2.59 7.70 13.64
C ARG A 66 -1.60 7.22 12.58
N LEU A 67 -1.99 7.23 11.31
CA LEU A 67 -1.20 6.74 10.18
C LEU A 67 0.17 7.40 10.08
N SER A 68 0.26 8.69 10.40
CA SER A 68 1.52 9.45 10.41
C SER A 68 2.52 8.97 11.47
N ARG A 69 2.08 8.18 12.45
CA ARG A 69 2.94 7.55 13.48
C ARG A 69 3.11 6.05 13.25
N ILE A 70 2.80 5.56 12.05
CA ILE A 70 3.08 4.19 11.62
C ILE A 70 4.25 4.24 10.62
N SER A 71 5.21 3.32 10.76
CA SER A 71 6.32 3.22 9.82
C SER A 71 5.79 3.06 8.39
N PRO A 72 6.25 3.89 7.41
CA PRO A 72 5.88 3.71 6.01
C PRO A 72 6.23 2.32 5.47
N LEU A 73 7.22 1.64 6.08
CA LEU A 73 7.66 0.31 5.69
C LEU A 73 6.57 -0.74 5.96
N VAL A 74 5.91 -0.69 7.13
CA VAL A 74 4.83 -1.64 7.43
C VAL A 74 3.57 -1.37 6.63
N ILE A 75 3.24 -0.11 6.36
CA ILE A 75 2.13 0.25 5.47
C ILE A 75 2.36 -0.39 4.08
N LYS A 76 3.57 -0.24 3.52
CA LYS A 76 3.92 -0.80 2.22
C LYS A 76 3.97 -2.33 2.23
N ALA A 77 4.55 -2.94 3.28
CA ALA A 77 4.63 -4.40 3.40
C ALA A 77 3.23 -5.04 3.47
N VAL A 78 2.31 -4.44 4.21
CA VAL A 78 0.91 -4.88 4.30
C VAL A 78 0.19 -4.78 2.97
N ILE A 79 0.34 -3.64 2.27
CA ILE A 79 -0.23 -3.46 0.93
C ILE A 79 0.32 -4.52 -0.03
N ILE A 80 1.63 -4.76 -0.05
CA ILE A 80 2.24 -5.81 -0.90
C ILE A 80 1.71 -7.21 -0.56
N SER A 81 1.50 -7.52 0.72
CA SER A 81 1.06 -8.85 1.19
C SER A 81 -0.42 -9.12 0.92
N GLU A 82 -1.27 -8.12 1.20
CA GLU A 82 -2.72 -8.28 1.29
C GLU A 82 -3.45 -7.76 0.05
N ASP A 83 -2.94 -6.69 -0.57
CA ASP A 83 -3.67 -5.92 -1.58
C ASP A 83 -2.74 -5.01 -2.40
N ASP A 84 -1.99 -5.61 -3.33
CA ASP A 84 -0.92 -4.92 -4.04
C ASP A 84 -1.40 -3.75 -4.92
N LYS A 85 -2.70 -3.76 -5.27
CA LYS A 85 -3.37 -2.73 -6.07
C LYS A 85 -4.28 -1.83 -5.25
N PHE A 86 -4.14 -1.81 -3.92
CA PHE A 86 -4.98 -1.06 -3.00
C PHE A 86 -5.30 0.38 -3.45
N TRP A 87 -4.30 1.09 -3.99
CA TRP A 87 -4.43 2.48 -4.43
C TRP A 87 -5.13 2.65 -5.79
N ARG A 88 -5.29 1.57 -6.57
CA ARG A 88 -5.80 1.62 -7.95
C ARG A 88 -7.26 1.22 -8.09
N HIS A 89 -7.80 0.44 -7.15
CA HIS A 89 -9.19 -0.03 -7.21
C HIS A 89 -10.11 0.71 -6.24
N GLU A 90 -11.42 0.52 -6.35
CA GLU A 90 -12.45 1.11 -5.46
C GLU A 90 -13.11 0.09 -4.53
N GLY A 91 -12.34 -0.91 -4.09
CA GLY A 91 -12.72 -1.88 -3.05
C GLY A 91 -12.63 -3.32 -3.50
N PHE A 92 -12.54 -3.55 -4.80
CA PHE A 92 -12.48 -4.88 -5.40
C PHE A 92 -11.35 -4.91 -6.44
N ASP A 93 -10.42 -5.85 -6.29
CA ASP A 93 -9.44 -6.18 -7.33
C ASP A 93 -10.02 -7.28 -8.22
N TYR A 94 -10.68 -6.87 -9.31
CA TYR A 94 -11.32 -7.79 -10.25
C TYR A 94 -10.32 -8.72 -10.94
N GLU A 95 -9.10 -8.25 -11.19
CA GLU A 95 -8.05 -9.10 -11.78
C GLU A 95 -7.56 -10.14 -10.77
N ALA A 96 -7.39 -9.77 -9.49
CA ALA A 96 -7.04 -10.73 -8.45
C ALA A 96 -8.16 -11.76 -8.24
N LEU A 97 -9.42 -11.34 -8.31
CA LEU A 97 -10.58 -12.23 -8.22
C LEU A 97 -10.63 -13.21 -9.39
N GLN A 98 -10.41 -12.73 -10.62
CA GLN A 98 -10.35 -13.57 -11.81
C GLN A 98 -9.22 -14.60 -11.70
N LYS A 99 -8.00 -14.16 -11.34
CA LYS A 99 -6.86 -15.06 -11.15
C LYS A 99 -7.11 -16.10 -10.06
N ALA A 100 -7.69 -15.69 -8.93
CA ALA A 100 -8.04 -16.61 -7.85
C ALA A 100 -9.05 -17.67 -8.31
N PHE A 101 -10.05 -17.27 -9.10
CA PHE A 101 -11.04 -18.18 -9.65
C PHE A 101 -10.44 -19.18 -10.66
N GLU A 102 -9.57 -18.71 -11.56
CA GLU A 102 -8.83 -19.57 -12.49
C GLU A 102 -7.94 -20.59 -11.77
N GLU A 103 -7.24 -20.16 -10.70
CA GLU A 103 -6.44 -21.05 -9.86
C GLU A 103 -7.27 -22.09 -9.12
N ASP A 104 -8.44 -21.69 -8.60
CA ASP A 104 -9.38 -22.56 -7.89
C ASP A 104 -9.92 -23.67 -8.80
N ILE A 105 -10.32 -23.32 -10.03
CA ILE A 105 -10.72 -24.28 -11.06
C ILE A 105 -9.58 -25.25 -11.34
N LYS A 106 -8.37 -24.74 -11.57
CA LYS A 106 -7.19 -25.57 -11.87
C LYS A 106 -6.84 -26.52 -10.72
N LYS A 107 -6.98 -26.07 -9.48
CA LYS A 107 -6.67 -26.84 -8.26
C LYS A 107 -7.85 -27.69 -7.76
N ARG A 108 -9.02 -27.63 -8.42
CA ARG A 108 -10.29 -28.24 -7.97
C ARG A 108 -10.62 -27.89 -6.51
N ARG A 109 -10.36 -26.65 -6.12
CA ARG A 109 -10.67 -26.09 -4.80
C ARG A 109 -11.66 -24.95 -4.96
N LEU A 110 -12.53 -24.76 -3.98
CA LEU A 110 -13.43 -23.60 -3.89
C LEU A 110 -12.89 -22.65 -2.82
N GLN A 111 -11.61 -22.29 -2.90
CA GLN A 111 -10.95 -21.44 -1.93
C GLN A 111 -10.74 -20.05 -2.53
N VAL A 112 -11.83 -19.29 -2.68
CA VAL A 112 -11.78 -17.94 -3.26
C VAL A 112 -10.93 -17.03 -2.36
N GLY A 113 -9.64 -16.93 -2.70
CA GLY A 113 -8.70 -15.94 -2.19
C GLY A 113 -8.91 -14.57 -2.85
N GLY A 114 -8.14 -13.56 -2.44
CA GLY A 114 -8.13 -12.25 -3.09
C GLY A 114 -9.06 -11.19 -2.50
N SER A 115 -9.37 -11.25 -1.19
CA SER A 115 -10.10 -10.14 -0.54
C SER A 115 -9.18 -8.94 -0.33
N THR A 116 -9.60 -7.76 -0.81
CA THR A 116 -8.87 -6.49 -0.67
C THR A 116 -8.82 -6.02 0.79
N ILE A 117 -7.96 -5.06 1.10
CA ILE A 117 -7.89 -4.43 2.43
C ILE A 117 -9.24 -3.83 2.83
N SER A 118 -9.96 -3.24 1.88
CA SER A 118 -11.28 -2.64 2.12
C SER A 118 -12.35 -3.69 2.45
N GLN A 119 -12.33 -4.84 1.77
CA GLN A 119 -13.21 -5.97 2.08
C GLN A 119 -12.90 -6.54 3.47
N GLN A 120 -11.60 -6.72 3.77
CA GLN A 120 -11.17 -7.19 5.07
C GLN A 120 -11.56 -6.20 6.18
N LEU A 121 -11.43 -4.89 5.95
CA LEU A 121 -11.86 -3.85 6.88
C LEU A 121 -13.38 -3.90 7.12
N ALA A 122 -14.18 -3.97 6.05
CA ALA A 122 -15.65 -4.09 6.17
C ALA A 122 -16.06 -5.28 7.03
N LYS A 123 -15.41 -6.43 6.79
CA LYS A 123 -15.59 -7.65 7.57
C LYS A 123 -15.21 -7.42 9.03
N ASN A 124 -14.02 -6.91 9.32
CA ASN A 124 -13.55 -6.70 10.69
C ASN A 124 -14.42 -5.73 11.49
N LEU A 125 -14.88 -4.64 10.87
CA LEU A 125 -15.66 -3.61 11.54
C LEU A 125 -17.06 -4.08 11.92
N TYR A 126 -17.75 -4.76 10.99
CA TYR A 126 -19.21 -4.87 11.04
C TYR A 126 -19.75 -6.30 10.92
N LEU A 127 -18.92 -7.30 10.63
CA LEU A 127 -19.39 -8.66 10.36
C LEU A 127 -18.69 -9.68 11.26
N SER A 128 -19.45 -10.64 11.76
CA SER A 128 -18.91 -11.85 12.35
C SER A 128 -18.49 -12.86 11.25
N PRO A 129 -17.51 -13.73 11.51
CA PRO A 129 -17.05 -14.73 10.55
C PRO A 129 -18.09 -15.86 10.41
N SER A 130 -19.06 -15.69 9.51
CA SER A 130 -19.98 -16.75 9.09
C SER A 130 -19.69 -17.21 7.66
N LYS A 131 -19.95 -18.48 7.33
CA LYS A 131 -19.76 -19.01 5.96
C LYS A 131 -20.97 -18.73 5.03
N ASN A 132 -21.90 -17.87 5.43
CA ASN A 132 -23.13 -17.62 4.71
C ASN A 132 -22.90 -16.74 3.46
N PRO A 133 -23.38 -17.12 2.26
CA PRO A 133 -23.32 -16.27 1.05
C PRO A 133 -23.93 -14.88 1.25
N ILE A 134 -25.00 -14.76 2.03
CA ILE A 134 -25.64 -13.48 2.38
C ILE A 134 -24.66 -12.55 3.11
N ARG A 135 -23.80 -13.11 3.97
CA ARG A 135 -22.75 -12.33 4.64
C ARG A 135 -21.77 -11.75 3.62
N LYS A 136 -21.41 -12.49 2.57
CA LYS A 136 -20.49 -11.99 1.53
C LYS A 136 -21.13 -10.85 0.71
N ILE A 137 -22.43 -10.89 0.47
CA ILE A 137 -23.18 -9.77 -0.14
C ILE A 137 -23.14 -8.54 0.78
N LYS A 138 -23.41 -8.71 2.08
CA LYS A 138 -23.30 -7.63 3.07
C LYS A 138 -21.90 -7.02 3.11
N GLU A 139 -20.86 -7.84 3.05
CA GLU A 139 -19.46 -7.42 2.97
C GLU A 139 -19.22 -6.56 1.73
N ALA A 140 -19.72 -6.96 0.57
CA ALA A 140 -19.57 -6.20 -0.67
C ALA A 140 -20.25 -4.82 -0.58
N ILE A 141 -21.49 -4.75 -0.05
CA ILE A 141 -22.22 -3.49 0.15
C ILE A 141 -21.46 -2.57 1.11
N LEU A 142 -20.97 -3.10 2.23
CA LEU A 142 -20.20 -2.33 3.20
C LEU A 142 -18.85 -1.86 2.65
N THR A 143 -18.18 -2.69 1.86
CA THR A 143 -16.92 -2.35 1.18
C THR A 143 -17.12 -1.15 0.26
N TRP A 144 -18.15 -1.20 -0.60
CA TRP A 144 -18.50 -0.10 -1.47
C TRP A 144 -18.83 1.18 -0.69
N ARG A 145 -19.59 1.07 0.40
CA ARG A 145 -19.90 2.22 1.28
C ARG A 145 -18.64 2.82 1.90
N ILE A 146 -17.71 1.99 2.36
CA ILE A 146 -16.43 2.42 2.95
C ILE A 146 -15.59 3.17 1.92
N GLU A 147 -15.42 2.61 0.72
CA GLU A 147 -14.62 3.20 -0.37
C GLU A 147 -15.23 4.52 -0.86
N LYS A 148 -16.55 4.61 -0.94
CA LYS A 148 -17.24 5.86 -1.29
C LYS A 148 -17.13 6.93 -0.21
N ALA A 149 -17.08 6.53 1.07
CA ALA A 149 -17.09 7.47 2.18
C ALA A 149 -15.70 7.91 2.61
N LEU A 150 -14.70 7.02 2.60
CA LEU A 150 -13.40 7.23 3.24
C LEU A 150 -12.29 7.35 2.20
N SER A 151 -11.28 8.20 2.49
CA SER A 151 -10.07 8.22 1.68
C SER A 151 -9.28 6.92 1.88
N LYS A 152 -8.52 6.51 0.85
CA LYS A 152 -7.61 5.35 0.94
C LYS A 152 -6.66 5.41 2.13
N LYS A 153 -6.14 6.60 2.46
CA LYS A 153 -5.32 6.82 3.66
C LYS A 153 -6.07 6.49 4.95
N ARG A 154 -7.34 6.91 5.06
CA ARG A 154 -8.16 6.58 6.23
C ARG A 154 -8.52 5.10 6.29
N ILE A 155 -8.78 4.46 5.15
CA ILE A 155 -9.06 3.02 5.08
C ILE A 155 -7.88 2.21 5.61
N ILE A 156 -6.65 2.48 5.13
CA ILE A 156 -5.47 1.76 5.60
C ILE A 156 -5.16 2.06 7.07
N GLU A 157 -5.38 3.29 7.55
CA GLU A 157 -5.24 3.63 8.96
C GLU A 157 -6.19 2.81 9.84
N LEU A 158 -7.48 2.75 9.48
CA LEU A 158 -8.46 1.95 10.20
C LEU A 158 -8.07 0.47 10.19
N TYR A 159 -7.74 -0.08 9.00
CA TYR A 159 -7.35 -1.47 8.83
C TYR A 159 -6.18 -1.85 9.75
N LEU A 160 -5.09 -1.07 9.72
CA LEU A 160 -3.90 -1.34 10.53
C LEU A 160 -4.19 -1.28 12.03
N ASN A 161 -5.22 -0.55 12.48
CA ASN A 161 -5.59 -0.42 13.89
C ASN A 161 -6.64 -1.43 14.37
N VAL A 162 -7.37 -2.08 13.45
CA VAL A 162 -8.42 -3.06 13.79
C VAL A 162 -8.10 -4.50 13.35
N ALA A 163 -7.05 -4.70 12.54
CA ALA A 163 -6.60 -6.04 12.20
C ALA A 163 -6.07 -6.78 13.43
N GLU A 164 -6.31 -8.09 13.47
CA GLU A 164 -5.75 -9.03 14.46
C GLU A 164 -4.34 -9.42 14.00
N TRP A 165 -3.34 -9.20 14.85
CA TRP A 165 -1.93 -9.50 14.57
C TRP A 165 -1.40 -10.70 15.37
N GLY A 166 -2.22 -11.20 16.28
CA GLY A 166 -1.97 -12.36 17.15
C GLY A 166 -3.17 -12.56 18.07
N GLU A 167 -3.20 -13.66 18.82
CA GLU A 167 -4.30 -13.92 19.74
C GLU A 167 -4.43 -12.80 20.79
N GLY A 168 -5.58 -12.13 20.83
CA GLY A 168 -5.81 -10.97 21.70
C GLY A 168 -5.14 -9.67 21.25
N ILE A 169 -4.36 -9.64 20.17
CA ILE A 169 -3.55 -8.48 19.78
C ILE A 169 -4.17 -7.81 18.56
N PHE A 170 -4.74 -6.62 18.77
CA PHE A 170 -5.40 -5.85 17.73
C PHE A 170 -4.71 -4.51 17.49
N GLY A 171 -4.48 -4.20 16.22
CA GLY A 171 -3.81 -2.98 15.82
C GLY A 171 -2.28 -3.06 15.83
N ILE A 172 -1.67 -2.40 14.86
CA ILE A 172 -0.23 -2.49 14.59
C ILE A 172 0.64 -1.94 15.72
N GLU A 173 0.17 -0.95 16.47
CA GLU A 173 0.90 -0.40 17.61
C GLU A 173 0.96 -1.38 18.77
N ALA A 174 -0.14 -2.10 19.06
CA ALA A 174 -0.14 -3.16 20.06
C ALA A 174 0.79 -4.32 19.63
N ALA A 175 0.72 -4.70 18.35
CA ALA A 175 1.57 -5.76 17.78
C ALA A 175 3.06 -5.40 17.86
N SER A 176 3.44 -4.19 17.41
CA SER A 176 4.83 -3.72 17.43
C SER A 176 5.41 -3.74 18.84
N ARG A 177 4.63 -3.29 19.84
CA ARG A 177 5.06 -3.31 21.23
C ARG A 177 5.18 -4.72 21.80
N LYS A 178 4.22 -5.59 21.47
CA LYS A 178 4.19 -6.97 21.96
C LYS A 178 5.34 -7.80 21.40
N TYR A 179 5.63 -7.67 20.11
CA TYR A 179 6.63 -8.50 19.43
C TYR A 179 8.03 -7.89 19.43
N TYR A 180 8.16 -6.56 19.36
CA TYR A 180 9.47 -5.91 19.19
C TYR A 180 9.78 -4.86 20.26
N GLY A 181 8.91 -4.68 21.26
CA GLY A 181 9.16 -3.76 22.38
C GLY A 181 9.19 -2.27 21.99
N LYS A 182 8.76 -1.91 20.78
CA LYS A 182 8.94 -0.57 20.21
C LYS A 182 7.68 -0.03 19.53
N PRO A 183 7.53 1.30 19.36
CA PRO A 183 6.38 1.88 18.67
C PRO A 183 6.35 1.46 17.19
N ALA A 184 5.15 1.41 16.58
CA ALA A 184 4.96 1.04 15.18
C ALA A 184 5.69 1.97 14.21
N SER A 185 6.00 3.21 14.62
CA SER A 185 6.84 4.14 13.86
C SER A 185 8.29 3.67 13.69
N ALA A 186 8.78 2.79 14.56
CA ALA A 186 10.16 2.33 14.60
C ALA A 186 10.36 0.91 14.02
N LEU A 187 9.33 0.36 13.37
CA LEU A 187 9.43 -0.93 12.68
C LEU A 187 10.38 -0.82 11.47
N SER A 188 11.37 -1.71 11.45
CA SER A 188 12.28 -1.93 10.34
C SER A 188 11.57 -2.63 9.18
N ALA A 189 12.25 -2.72 8.04
CA ALA A 189 11.71 -3.38 6.84
C ALA A 189 11.49 -4.88 7.05
N GLN A 190 12.41 -5.57 7.74
CA GLN A 190 12.31 -6.99 8.03
C GLN A 190 11.16 -7.28 8.99
N GLU A 191 11.03 -6.50 10.07
CA GLU A 191 9.93 -6.67 11.04
C GLU A 191 8.57 -6.36 10.41
N ALA A 192 8.51 -5.34 9.55
CA ALA A 192 7.35 -5.00 8.75
C ALA A 192 6.93 -6.14 7.82
N ALA A 193 7.87 -6.72 7.08
CA ALA A 193 7.63 -7.86 6.20
C ALA A 193 7.16 -9.09 6.98
N THR A 194 7.75 -9.37 8.14
CA THR A 194 7.37 -10.49 9.00
C THR A 194 5.98 -10.31 9.60
N LEU A 195 5.63 -9.12 10.09
CA LEU A 195 4.27 -8.84 10.57
C LEU A 195 3.24 -9.00 9.45
N ALA A 196 3.52 -8.46 8.26
CA ALA A 196 2.64 -8.62 7.10
C ALA A 196 2.48 -10.08 6.67
N ALA A 197 3.53 -10.91 6.82
CA ALA A 197 3.48 -12.34 6.52
C ALA A 197 2.54 -13.14 7.44
N VAL A 198 2.30 -12.66 8.67
CA VAL A 198 1.45 -13.34 9.66
C VAL A 198 -0.03 -13.00 9.51
N LEU A 199 -0.37 -11.82 8.97
CA LEU A 199 -1.74 -11.30 8.83
C LEU A 199 -2.77 -12.29 8.27
N PRO A 200 -2.47 -13.15 7.28
CA PRO A 200 -3.46 -14.10 6.79
C PRO A 200 -3.96 -15.11 7.83
N ASN A 201 -3.12 -15.46 8.82
CA ASN A 201 -3.46 -16.44 9.87
C ASN A 201 -2.78 -16.08 11.21
N PRO A 202 -3.21 -15.00 11.88
CA PRO A 202 -2.48 -14.38 13.00
C PRO A 202 -2.50 -15.22 14.28
N ARG A 203 -3.53 -16.05 14.49
CA ARG A 203 -3.58 -17.00 15.63
C ARG A 203 -2.75 -18.27 15.40
N ARG A 204 -2.41 -18.58 14.15
CA ARG A 204 -1.63 -19.78 13.80
C ARG A 204 -0.12 -19.51 13.81
N TYR A 205 0.28 -18.30 13.45
CA TYR A 205 1.67 -17.96 13.25
C TYR A 205 2.13 -16.89 14.23
N ASN A 206 3.29 -17.11 14.84
CA ASN A 206 3.98 -16.12 15.65
C ASN A 206 5.05 -15.42 14.79
N PRO A 207 5.05 -14.08 14.68
CA PRO A 207 6.09 -13.32 13.97
C PRO A 207 7.51 -13.61 14.45
N LEU A 208 7.68 -13.94 15.73
CA LEU A 208 8.99 -14.28 16.33
C LEU A 208 9.24 -15.79 16.39
N GLY A 209 8.35 -16.60 15.81
CA GLY A 209 8.48 -18.05 15.81
C GLY A 209 9.43 -18.57 14.73
N SER A 210 9.63 -19.89 14.69
CA SER A 210 10.51 -20.59 13.73
C SER A 210 9.78 -21.11 12.49
N SER A 211 8.55 -20.63 12.22
CA SER A 211 7.73 -21.14 11.11
C SER A 211 8.40 -20.89 9.75
N LYS A 212 8.70 -21.97 9.01
CA LYS A 212 9.22 -21.89 7.64
C LYS A 212 8.28 -21.12 6.70
N TYR A 213 6.97 -21.23 6.90
CA TYR A 213 5.99 -20.45 6.13
C TYR A 213 6.18 -18.94 6.33
N VAL A 214 6.30 -18.49 7.60
CA VAL A 214 6.46 -17.07 7.93
C VAL A 214 7.77 -16.54 7.38
N ARG A 215 8.88 -17.29 7.58
CA ARG A 215 10.20 -16.92 7.05
C ARG A 215 10.16 -16.72 5.54
N ASN A 216 9.72 -17.74 4.79
CA ASN A 216 9.69 -17.70 3.33
C ASN A 216 8.76 -16.58 2.80
N ARG A 217 7.61 -16.37 3.45
CA ARG A 217 6.67 -15.31 3.06
C ARG A 217 7.22 -13.93 3.38
N SER A 218 7.85 -13.73 4.54
CA SER A 218 8.51 -12.49 4.93
C SER A 218 9.63 -12.14 3.95
N GLU A 219 10.51 -13.10 3.64
CA GLU A 219 11.58 -12.92 2.64
C GLU A 219 11.02 -12.54 1.27
N ARG A 220 9.92 -13.17 0.83
CA ARG A 220 9.26 -12.79 -0.42
C ARG A 220 8.75 -11.34 -0.39
N ILE A 221 8.08 -10.93 0.69
CA ILE A 221 7.60 -9.55 0.84
C ILE A 221 8.77 -8.56 0.85
N TYR A 222 9.82 -8.86 1.62
CA TYR A 222 11.03 -8.03 1.70
C TYR A 222 11.73 -7.89 0.34
N ARG A 223 11.89 -8.98 -0.42
CA ARG A 223 12.46 -8.93 -1.78
C ARG A 223 11.63 -8.07 -2.73
N ILE A 224 10.30 -8.10 -2.62
CA ILE A 224 9.44 -7.19 -3.40
C ILE A 224 9.67 -5.73 -2.98
N MET A 225 9.83 -5.46 -1.68
CA MET A 225 10.15 -4.11 -1.19
C MET A 225 11.48 -3.60 -1.74
N VAL A 226 12.52 -4.43 -1.77
CA VAL A 226 13.83 -4.10 -2.36
C VAL A 226 13.69 -3.83 -3.86
N ARG A 227 13.07 -4.75 -4.61
CA ARG A 227 12.87 -4.61 -6.07
C ARG A 227 12.13 -3.33 -6.46
N ARG A 228 11.24 -2.84 -5.59
CA ARG A 228 10.46 -1.61 -5.80
C ARG A 228 11.15 -0.35 -5.27
N GLY A 229 12.41 -0.44 -4.82
CA GLY A 229 13.16 0.69 -4.26
C GLY A 229 12.57 1.23 -2.95
N ILE A 230 11.75 0.43 -2.24
CA ILE A 230 11.18 0.83 -0.94
C ILE A 230 12.23 0.71 0.16
N VAL A 231 13.13 -0.26 0.02
CA VAL A 231 14.23 -0.55 0.93
C VAL A 231 15.49 -0.61 0.09
N ILE A 232 16.53 0.08 0.53
CA ILE A 232 17.87 -0.06 -0.03
C ILE A 232 18.60 -1.03 0.89
N PRO A 233 18.99 -2.23 0.42
CA PRO A 233 19.74 -3.17 1.24
C PRO A 233 21.06 -2.55 1.70
N ASP A 234 21.49 -2.90 2.90
CA ASP A 234 22.84 -2.57 3.36
C ASP A 234 23.88 -3.26 2.47
N TYR A 235 25.07 -2.67 2.33
CA TYR A 235 26.15 -3.14 1.48
C TYR A 235 26.46 -4.63 1.72
N GLU A 236 26.55 -5.06 2.98
CA GLU A 236 26.80 -6.46 3.33
C GLU A 236 25.68 -7.42 2.89
N ALA A 237 24.43 -6.94 2.83
CA ALA A 237 23.29 -7.73 2.37
C ALA A 237 23.27 -7.85 0.84
N VAL A 238 23.87 -6.91 0.11
CA VAL A 238 24.07 -7.00 -1.34
C VAL A 238 25.19 -7.99 -1.66
N MET A 239 26.26 -7.98 -0.87
CA MET A 239 27.42 -8.87 -1.07
C MET A 239 27.13 -10.33 -0.69
N LYS A 240 26.13 -10.57 0.17
CA LYS A 240 25.53 -11.89 0.39
C LYS A 240 24.45 -12.15 -0.67
N GLU A 241 24.84 -12.34 -1.92
CA GLU A 241 23.90 -12.92 -2.89
C GLU A 241 23.46 -14.33 -2.45
N PRO A 242 22.21 -14.74 -2.76
CA PRO A 242 21.74 -16.07 -2.43
C PRO A 242 22.49 -17.11 -3.28
N GLU A 243 23.20 -18.04 -2.65
CA GLU A 243 23.37 -19.37 -3.23
C GLU A 243 21.96 -19.89 -3.60
N GLU A 244 21.80 -20.35 -4.84
CA GLU A 244 20.55 -20.77 -5.50
C GLU A 244 19.80 -19.71 -6.34
N ALA A 245 20.41 -19.37 -7.48
CA ALA A 245 19.71 -19.49 -8.76
C ALA A 245 20.66 -20.14 -9.78
N SER A 246 20.53 -21.45 -9.96
CA SER A 246 21.20 -22.17 -11.05
C SER A 246 20.77 -21.57 -12.41
N PRO A 247 21.68 -21.25 -13.33
CA PRO A 247 21.35 -20.60 -14.62
C PRO A 247 20.52 -21.44 -15.61
N SER A 248 20.00 -22.60 -15.22
CA SER A 248 19.50 -23.60 -16.18
C SER A 248 18.08 -23.37 -16.72
N GLU A 249 17.31 -22.38 -16.27
CA GLU A 249 15.93 -22.17 -16.77
C GLU A 249 15.66 -20.76 -17.35
N ALA A 250 16.69 -19.95 -17.55
CA ALA A 250 16.56 -18.62 -18.16
C ALA A 250 17.30 -18.50 -19.50
N VAL A 251 17.19 -19.51 -20.37
CA VAL A 251 17.61 -19.38 -21.79
C VAL A 251 16.61 -20.09 -22.70
N ALA A 252 15.50 -19.40 -22.98
CA ALA A 252 14.61 -19.55 -24.15
C ALA A 252 13.38 -18.67 -23.85
N THR A 253 13.01 -17.60 -24.54
CA THR A 253 13.32 -17.07 -25.86
C THR A 253 12.94 -15.57 -25.82
N GLU A 254 13.88 -14.66 -25.98
CA GLU A 254 13.61 -13.36 -26.62
C GLU A 254 14.84 -12.99 -27.45
N PRO A 255 14.71 -12.75 -28.76
CA PRO A 255 15.85 -12.35 -29.58
C PRO A 255 16.32 -10.96 -29.16
N SER A 256 17.64 -10.80 -29.03
CA SER A 256 18.28 -9.49 -28.89
C SER A 256 17.83 -8.55 -30.01
N PRO A 257 17.63 -7.25 -29.74
CA PRO A 257 17.37 -6.29 -30.80
C PRO A 257 18.61 -6.19 -31.69
N VAL A 258 18.51 -6.70 -32.92
CA VAL A 258 19.48 -6.43 -33.98
C VAL A 258 19.34 -4.95 -34.33
N LEU A 259 20.36 -4.16 -34.00
CA LEU A 259 20.48 -2.81 -34.56
C LEU A 259 20.60 -2.94 -36.09
N PRO A 260 19.79 -2.22 -36.88
CA PRO A 260 19.97 -2.23 -38.34
C PRO A 260 21.34 -1.66 -38.70
N PRO A 261 21.99 -2.16 -39.76
CA PRO A 261 23.23 -1.57 -40.26
C PRO A 261 22.98 -0.12 -40.66
N VAL A 262 23.89 0.77 -40.24
CA VAL A 262 23.93 2.15 -40.70
C VAL A 262 24.20 2.12 -42.21
N PRO A 263 23.32 2.69 -43.06
CA PRO A 263 23.60 2.76 -44.48
C PRO A 263 24.78 3.71 -44.73
N ASP A 264 25.77 3.25 -45.49
CA ASP A 264 26.85 4.09 -46.03
C ASP A 264 26.20 5.21 -46.86
N LYS A 265 26.13 6.42 -46.29
CA LYS A 265 25.91 7.62 -47.07
C LYS A 265 27.25 8.03 -47.66
N GLU A 266 27.34 7.94 -48.99
CA GLU A 266 28.33 8.61 -49.80
C GLU A 266 28.51 10.05 -49.29
N ILE A 267 29.73 10.38 -48.88
CA ILE A 267 30.12 11.74 -48.55
C ILE A 267 30.20 12.50 -49.88
N GLU A 268 29.10 13.17 -50.24
CA GLU A 268 29.10 14.15 -51.31
C GLU A 268 29.91 15.36 -50.83
N VAL A 269 31.11 15.52 -51.38
CA VAL A 269 32.02 16.64 -51.10
C VAL A 269 31.36 17.94 -51.57
N GLN A 270 30.73 18.66 -50.64
CA GLN A 270 30.30 20.03 -50.91
C GLN A 270 31.53 20.92 -51.06
N LYS A 271 31.67 21.51 -52.25
CA LYS A 271 32.70 22.51 -52.57
C LYS A 271 32.63 23.68 -51.58
N LYS A 272 33.81 24.01 -51.03
CA LYS A 272 34.11 25.16 -50.19
C LYS A 272 33.63 26.46 -50.84
N PRO A 273 32.84 27.33 -50.17
CA PRO A 273 32.68 28.69 -50.64
C PRO A 273 33.95 29.49 -50.34
N GLU A 274 34.36 30.24 -51.34
CA GLU A 274 35.47 31.18 -51.37
C GLU A 274 35.19 32.35 -50.41
N PHE A 275 36.12 32.62 -49.49
CA PHE A 275 35.99 33.69 -48.50
C PHE A 275 36.60 34.97 -49.11
N GLU A 276 35.76 35.90 -49.56
CA GLU A 276 36.20 37.25 -49.94
C GLU A 276 36.52 38.06 -48.68
N GLU A 277 37.78 38.51 -48.63
CA GLU A 277 38.34 39.36 -47.60
C GLU A 277 37.93 40.82 -47.85
N LYS A 278 37.09 41.40 -46.98
CA LYS A 278 36.92 42.86 -46.89
C LYS A 278 37.41 43.36 -45.54
N LYS A 279 38.60 43.97 -45.58
CA LYS A 279 39.15 44.88 -44.56
C LYS A 279 38.15 45.99 -44.26
N ASN A 280 37.97 46.31 -42.99
CA ASN A 280 37.75 47.71 -42.60
C ASN A 280 38.31 47.99 -41.20
N SER A 281 38.94 49.16 -41.14
CA SER A 281 39.79 49.67 -40.09
C SER A 281 39.06 50.09 -38.82
N ALA A 282 39.88 50.12 -37.77
CA ALA A 282 39.73 50.71 -36.45
C ALA A 282 39.06 52.09 -36.36
N GLU A 283 38.32 52.27 -35.27
CA GLU A 283 38.39 53.36 -34.26
C GLU A 283 37.29 53.01 -33.24
N GLY A 284 37.50 52.81 -31.93
CA GLY A 284 38.25 53.62 -30.98
C GLY A 284 37.24 54.32 -30.06
N LYS A 285 37.13 53.86 -28.80
CA LYS A 285 36.83 54.65 -27.57
C LYS A 285 36.46 53.77 -26.36
N GLU A 286 37.48 53.60 -25.50
CA GLU A 286 37.53 53.88 -24.05
C GLU A 286 36.33 53.55 -23.12
N GLU A 287 36.69 52.71 -22.13
CA GLU A 287 36.30 52.57 -20.71
C GLU A 287 35.92 53.88 -19.93
N PRO A 288 35.45 53.88 -18.64
CA PRO A 288 35.80 52.92 -17.56
C PRO A 288 34.74 52.56 -16.47
N SER A 289 34.97 51.39 -15.86
CA SER A 289 35.18 51.08 -14.41
C SER A 289 34.18 51.45 -13.29
N GLN A 290 34.29 50.65 -12.21
CA GLN A 290 33.88 50.81 -10.79
C GLN A 290 32.49 50.25 -10.41
N THR A 291 32.24 49.50 -9.32
CA THR A 291 32.90 49.22 -8.01
C THR A 291 32.09 48.09 -7.33
N ALA A 292 32.66 47.02 -6.75
CA ALA A 292 33.19 46.83 -5.38
C ALA A 292 32.15 46.74 -4.22
N GLY A 293 32.28 45.67 -3.39
CA GLY A 293 31.89 45.59 -1.97
C GLY A 293 30.51 44.99 -1.67
N SER A 294 30.26 44.16 -0.65
CA SER A 294 31.09 43.63 0.44
C SER A 294 30.36 42.43 1.07
N ALA A 295 31.14 41.55 1.69
CA ALA A 295 30.69 40.44 2.51
C ALA A 295 30.38 40.90 3.95
N GLU A 296 29.44 40.23 4.62
CA GLU A 296 29.51 40.09 6.08
C GLU A 296 28.83 38.78 6.55
N LYS A 297 29.54 38.07 7.42
CA LYS A 297 29.21 36.78 8.05
C LYS A 297 28.57 37.03 9.43
N PRO A 298 28.01 36.00 10.10
CA PRO A 298 27.06 36.17 11.20
C PRO A 298 27.72 36.28 12.57
N GLU A 299 27.09 37.01 13.48
CA GLU A 299 27.34 36.96 14.91
C GLU A 299 26.32 36.09 15.66
N THR A 300 26.81 35.27 16.57
CA THR A 300 26.16 34.65 17.73
C THR A 300 27.28 34.42 18.76
N PRO A 301 27.05 34.15 20.06
CA PRO A 301 25.85 34.27 20.91
C PRO A 301 26.14 35.01 22.24
N ALA A 302 25.10 35.33 23.03
CA ALA A 302 25.26 35.63 24.46
C ALA A 302 24.20 34.94 25.32
N LEU A 303 24.71 34.10 26.21
CA LEU A 303 24.05 33.46 27.34
C LEU A 303 23.37 34.47 28.27
N LYS A 304 22.25 34.09 28.89
CA LYS A 304 21.97 34.40 30.29
C LYS A 304 21.08 33.32 30.94
N GLN A 305 21.58 32.85 32.07
CA GLN A 305 20.96 31.93 33.02
C GLN A 305 20.04 32.69 33.99
N ASN A 306 18.88 32.09 34.30
CA ASN A 306 18.18 31.95 35.61
C ASN A 306 17.88 33.18 36.50
N PRO A 307 17.00 33.05 37.53
CA PRO A 307 16.37 31.86 38.13
C PRO A 307 14.95 31.52 37.65
#